data_AF-A0A4R8M1R1-F1
#
_entry.id   AF-A0A4R8M1R1-F1
#
_cell.length_a   1.000
_cell.length_b   1.000
_cell.length_c   1.000
_cell.angle_alpha   90.00
_cell.angle_beta   90.00
_cell.angle_gamma   90.00
#
_symmetry.space_group_name_H-M   'P 1'
#
loop_
_entity.id
_entity.type
_entity.pdbx_description
1 polymer ?
#
loop_
_entity_poly.entity_id
_entity_poly.type
_entity_poly.pdbx_seq_one_letter_code
_entity_poly.pdbx_strand_id
1 'polypeptide(L)'
;MDSRKMKIRPRERDAILQSLRAGVTPRTGLHHIQVGRAREVEALLKDLDRILDGGSAFRLIIGAYGSGKSFFLQLVRSIALEKGLVTLHGDLSPDRRLYSTGGQARNLYAELARNLSTRTKPDGGGFPGLVERFLSETRKEAEAEGKPMSTAIHGRLEKLSELVGGYDFASVIDAYWNGYERSDDALRANAVRWLRGEFATRTDARNALGVRTIIDDANVYDTFKILSLFVRQAGYGGLLVNLDEMVNLYKLASSKARLSNYEQILRMLNDCLQGTAEAVGFLLGGTPDFLYDPRKGLYSYEAIQSRLNENAFAKAAGVTDYDAPILHLGSLTPEELYVLLGNIRNVYAAGDPAKYLVPDEALAAFLAHCSQKIGEAYFRTPRTTIKAFADFLAVLEQNPDIRWNSLIDEIPVEEDRPSDMPEIGERDGEGEAGDDDLTSFTI
;
A
#
# COMPACT_ATOMS: atom_id res chain seq x y z
N MET A 1 -37.15 8.17 -12.93
CA MET A 1 -35.82 8.72 -13.26
C MET A 1 -34.97 7.56 -13.71
N ASP A 2 -34.70 7.53 -15.01
CA ASP A 2 -34.08 6.42 -15.73
C ASP A 2 -32.63 6.25 -15.23
N SER A 3 -32.35 5.15 -14.52
CA SER A 3 -31.00 4.85 -14.08
C SER A 3 -30.19 4.50 -15.32
N ARG A 4 -29.29 5.39 -15.75
CA ARG A 4 -28.23 5.02 -16.69
C ARG A 4 -27.46 3.87 -16.04
N LYS A 5 -27.82 2.62 -16.38
CA LYS A 5 -27.04 1.41 -16.08
C LYS A 5 -25.60 1.73 -16.48
N MET A 6 -24.71 1.88 -15.50
CA MET A 6 -23.29 2.15 -15.77
C MET A 6 -22.72 0.91 -16.45
N LYS A 7 -22.68 0.97 -17.79
CA LYS A 7 -22.07 -0.05 -18.63
C LYS A 7 -20.59 -0.09 -18.31
N ILE A 8 -20.09 -1.25 -17.86
CA ILE A 8 -18.67 -1.42 -17.53
C ILE A 8 -17.89 -1.37 -18.85
N ARG A 9 -16.84 -0.56 -18.90
CA ARG A 9 -16.05 -0.40 -20.13
C ARG A 9 -15.28 -1.71 -20.40
N PRO A 10 -15.19 -2.19 -21.66
CA PRO A 10 -14.53 -3.47 -21.96
C PRO A 10 -13.12 -3.59 -21.37
N ARG A 11 -12.30 -2.55 -21.53
CA ARG A 11 -10.93 -2.52 -20.96
C ARG A 11 -10.90 -2.61 -19.43
N GLU A 12 -11.85 -1.97 -18.75
CA GLU A 12 -11.95 -2.01 -17.28
C GLU A 12 -12.41 -3.40 -16.83
N ARG A 13 -13.43 -3.96 -17.50
CA ARG A 13 -13.89 -5.33 -17.27
C ARG A 13 -12.74 -6.33 -17.39
N ASP A 14 -12.03 -6.31 -18.51
CA ASP A 14 -10.95 -7.27 -18.79
C ASP A 14 -9.83 -7.16 -17.75
N ALA A 15 -9.48 -5.93 -17.33
CA ALA A 15 -8.49 -5.71 -16.28
C ALA A 15 -8.93 -6.28 -14.92
N ILE A 16 -10.19 -6.11 -14.52
CA ILE A 16 -10.73 -6.70 -13.28
C ILE A 16 -10.65 -8.23 -13.36
N LEU A 17 -11.19 -8.82 -14.43
CA LEU A 17 -11.27 -10.27 -14.58
C LEU A 17 -9.88 -10.92 -14.63
N GLN A 18 -8.93 -10.31 -15.33
CA GLN A 18 -7.55 -10.78 -15.38
C GLN A 18 -6.90 -10.80 -13.99
N SER A 19 -7.09 -9.75 -13.18
CA SER A 19 -6.57 -9.69 -11.82
C SER A 19 -7.20 -10.76 -10.91
N LEU A 20 -8.53 -10.90 -10.94
CA LEU A 20 -9.24 -11.87 -10.09
C LEU A 20 -8.84 -13.32 -10.41
N ARG A 21 -8.70 -13.67 -11.70
CA ARG A 21 -8.24 -15.00 -12.13
C ARG A 21 -6.78 -15.28 -11.78
N ALA A 22 -5.95 -14.24 -11.71
CA ALA A 22 -4.57 -14.35 -11.21
C ALA A 22 -4.50 -14.38 -9.67
N GLY A 23 -5.61 -14.22 -8.95
CA GLY A 23 -5.63 -14.15 -7.48
C GLY A 23 -5.05 -12.85 -6.91
N VAL A 24 -4.98 -11.79 -7.71
CA VAL A 24 -4.42 -10.49 -7.32
C VAL A 24 -5.50 -9.39 -7.30
N THR A 25 -5.22 -8.34 -6.53
CA THR A 25 -6.13 -7.19 -6.42
C THR A 25 -6.15 -6.38 -7.72
N PRO A 26 -7.33 -6.07 -8.31
CA PRO A 26 -7.42 -5.21 -9.48
C PRO A 26 -6.87 -3.79 -9.23
N ARG A 27 -6.23 -3.19 -10.23
CA ARG A 27 -5.76 -1.79 -10.13
C ARG A 27 -6.84 -0.76 -10.40
N THR A 28 -7.84 -1.13 -11.19
CA THR A 28 -8.96 -0.27 -11.62
C THR A 28 -10.29 -0.99 -11.41
N GLY A 29 -11.40 -0.25 -11.41
CA GLY A 29 -12.73 -0.85 -11.29
C GLY A 29 -13.06 -1.49 -9.94
N LEU A 30 -12.32 -1.16 -8.87
CA LEU A 30 -12.54 -1.71 -7.53
C LEU A 30 -13.96 -1.51 -7.01
N HIS A 31 -14.58 -0.38 -7.36
CA HIS A 31 -15.96 -0.05 -6.97
C HIS A 31 -16.99 -1.06 -7.49
N HIS A 32 -16.69 -1.82 -8.55
CA HIS A 32 -17.58 -2.86 -9.08
C HIS A 32 -17.60 -4.13 -8.22
N ILE A 33 -16.58 -4.33 -7.39
CA ILE A 33 -16.41 -5.54 -6.57
C ILE A 33 -16.21 -5.23 -5.08
N GLN A 34 -16.39 -3.97 -4.67
CA GLN A 34 -16.32 -3.58 -3.28
C GLN A 34 -17.52 -4.16 -2.53
N VAL A 35 -17.25 -4.84 -1.41
CA VAL A 35 -18.27 -5.38 -0.52
C VAL A 35 -17.87 -5.13 0.93
N GLY A 36 -18.88 -4.81 1.76
CA GLY A 36 -18.69 -4.57 3.18
C GLY A 36 -17.86 -3.32 3.47
N ARG A 37 -17.37 -3.27 4.71
CA ARG A 37 -16.36 -2.31 5.19
C ARG A 37 -16.73 -0.82 5.16
N ALA A 38 -18.02 -0.53 5.21
CA ALA A 38 -18.51 0.85 5.11
C ALA A 38 -17.93 1.75 6.22
N ARG A 39 -17.83 1.23 7.46
CA ARG A 39 -17.33 1.98 8.61
C ARG A 39 -15.82 2.20 8.55
N GLU A 40 -15.08 1.22 8.08
CA GLU A 40 -13.64 1.25 7.85
C GLU A 40 -13.31 2.30 6.77
N VAL A 41 -14.07 2.32 5.68
CA VAL A 41 -13.94 3.34 4.62
C VAL A 41 -14.30 4.72 5.16
N GLU A 42 -15.38 4.86 5.93
CA GLU A 42 -15.77 6.13 6.55
C GLU A 42 -14.67 6.69 7.47
N ALA A 43 -14.05 5.83 8.26
CA ALA A 43 -12.93 6.21 9.12
C ALA A 43 -11.75 6.76 8.31
N LEU A 44 -11.36 6.08 7.23
CA LEU A 44 -10.25 6.54 6.40
C LEU A 44 -10.63 7.78 5.58
N LEU A 45 -11.90 7.97 5.21
CA LEU A 45 -12.35 9.22 4.58
C LEU A 45 -12.07 10.42 5.51
N LYS A 46 -12.36 10.29 6.81
CA LYS A 46 -12.05 11.34 7.81
C LYS A 46 -10.55 11.61 7.90
N ASP A 47 -9.72 10.56 7.81
CA ASP A 47 -8.26 10.74 7.79
C ASP A 47 -7.77 11.43 6.52
N LEU A 48 -8.33 11.09 5.36
CA LEU A 48 -8.00 11.77 4.10
C LEU A 48 -8.39 13.25 4.16
N ASP A 49 -9.55 13.57 4.74
CA ASP A 49 -9.98 14.95 4.96
C ASP A 49 -9.02 15.71 5.90
N ARG A 50 -8.56 15.06 6.97
CA ARG A 50 -7.55 15.64 7.87
C ARG A 50 -6.23 15.95 7.13
N ILE A 51 -5.79 15.09 6.22
CA ILE A 51 -4.59 15.32 5.39
C ILE A 51 -4.81 16.51 4.44
N LEU A 52 -5.99 16.60 3.82
CA LEU A 52 -6.35 17.72 2.94
C LEU A 52 -6.30 19.08 3.66
N ASP A 53 -6.68 19.09 4.94
CA ASP A 53 -6.62 20.26 5.82
C ASP A 53 -5.20 20.57 6.33
N GLY A 54 -4.19 19.78 5.93
CA GLY A 54 -2.79 19.98 6.28
C GLY A 54 -2.30 19.18 7.49
N GLY A 55 -3.16 18.38 8.12
CA GLY A 55 -2.79 17.51 9.23
C GLY A 55 -2.14 16.19 8.79
N SER A 56 -1.94 15.31 9.77
CA SER A 56 -1.39 13.96 9.59
C SER A 56 -2.39 12.86 9.87
N ALA A 57 -2.16 11.69 9.28
CA ALA A 57 -2.83 10.45 9.68
C ALA A 57 -1.84 9.29 9.77
N PHE A 58 -2.09 8.37 10.71
CA PHE A 58 -1.33 7.13 10.82
C PHE A 58 -2.30 5.99 11.12
N ARG A 59 -2.29 4.94 10.30
CA ARG A 59 -3.12 3.75 10.49
C ARG A 59 -2.33 2.46 10.26
N LEU A 60 -2.53 1.49 11.15
CA LEU A 60 -2.19 0.09 10.94
C LEU A 60 -3.44 -0.66 10.47
N ILE A 61 -3.41 -1.17 9.25
CA ILE A 61 -4.50 -1.97 8.68
C ILE A 61 -4.19 -3.44 8.90
N ILE A 62 -4.82 -4.04 9.91
CA ILE A 62 -4.45 -5.38 10.40
C ILE A 62 -5.52 -6.41 10.05
N GLY A 63 -5.12 -7.47 9.35
CA GLY A 63 -6.02 -8.55 8.96
C GLY A 63 -5.27 -9.80 8.51
N ALA A 64 -5.91 -10.96 8.62
CA ALA A 64 -5.31 -12.24 8.21
C ALA A 64 -4.98 -12.27 6.70
N TYR A 65 -4.23 -13.26 6.23
CA TYR A 65 -4.11 -13.49 4.79
C TYR A 65 -5.51 -13.70 4.18
N GLY A 66 -5.73 -13.20 2.97
CA GLY A 66 -7.05 -13.29 2.33
C GLY A 66 -8.13 -12.31 2.85
N SER A 67 -7.92 -11.62 3.98
CA SER A 67 -8.86 -10.59 4.51
C SER A 67 -8.94 -9.32 3.66
N GLY A 68 -8.50 -9.32 2.39
CA GLY A 68 -8.64 -8.17 1.49
C GLY A 68 -7.90 -6.89 1.93
N LYS A 69 -6.77 -6.98 2.64
CA LYS A 69 -5.95 -5.82 3.02
C LYS A 69 -5.48 -5.00 1.82
N SER A 70 -4.83 -5.67 0.85
CA SER A 70 -4.33 -5.01 -0.36
C SER A 70 -5.46 -4.38 -1.17
N PHE A 71 -6.62 -5.04 -1.23
CA PHE A 71 -7.84 -4.46 -1.81
C PHE A 71 -8.26 -3.18 -1.10
N PHE A 72 -8.31 -3.20 0.24
CA PHE A 72 -8.69 -2.04 1.03
C PHE A 72 -7.70 -0.87 0.89
N LEU A 73 -6.40 -1.14 0.93
CA LEU A 73 -5.36 -0.12 0.71
C LEU A 73 -5.46 0.48 -0.70
N GLN A 74 -5.71 -0.33 -1.72
CA GLN A 74 -5.89 0.15 -3.11
C GLN A 74 -7.20 0.95 -3.29
N LEU A 75 -8.27 0.57 -2.59
CA LEU A 75 -9.53 1.33 -2.56
C LEU A 75 -9.30 2.72 -1.97
N VAL A 76 -8.67 2.80 -0.80
CA VAL A 76 -8.40 4.07 -0.11
C VAL A 76 -7.46 4.94 -0.94
N ARG A 77 -6.44 4.33 -1.55
CA ARG A 77 -5.58 5.01 -2.52
C ARG A 77 -6.36 5.63 -3.67
N SER A 78 -7.31 4.89 -4.25
CA SER A 78 -8.14 5.39 -5.36
C SER A 78 -8.99 6.59 -4.92
N ILE A 79 -9.58 6.53 -3.73
CA ILE A 79 -10.34 7.62 -3.13
C ILE A 79 -9.44 8.85 -2.88
N ALA A 80 -8.23 8.64 -2.36
CA ALA A 80 -7.25 9.71 -2.12
C ALA A 80 -6.86 10.44 -3.42
N LEU A 81 -6.64 9.70 -4.51
CA LEU A 81 -6.36 10.28 -5.83
C LEU A 81 -7.54 11.12 -6.34
N GLU A 82 -8.77 10.64 -6.20
CA GLU A 82 -9.97 11.40 -6.59
C GLU A 82 -10.14 12.68 -5.76
N LYS A 83 -9.80 12.63 -4.47
CA LYS A 83 -9.75 13.78 -3.56
C LYS A 83 -8.58 14.74 -3.82
N GLY A 84 -7.69 14.45 -4.77
CA GLY A 84 -6.60 15.34 -5.16
C GLY A 84 -5.34 15.20 -4.31
N LEU A 85 -5.18 14.11 -3.57
CA LEU A 85 -3.92 13.75 -2.91
C LEU A 85 -2.95 13.09 -3.89
N VAL A 86 -1.66 13.15 -3.56
CA VAL A 86 -0.61 12.35 -4.22
C VAL A 86 -0.40 11.09 -3.39
N THR A 87 -0.26 9.93 -4.05
CA THR A 87 -0.08 8.67 -3.34
C THR A 87 1.25 8.01 -3.69
N LEU A 88 1.95 7.49 -2.67
CA LEU A 88 3.04 6.52 -2.81
C LEU A 88 2.52 5.16 -2.38
N HIS A 89 2.90 4.10 -3.10
CA HIS A 89 2.48 2.74 -2.73
C HIS A 89 3.56 1.71 -3.06
N GLY A 90 3.72 0.73 -2.19
CA GLY A 90 4.68 -0.36 -2.40
C GLY A 90 4.65 -1.38 -1.28
N ASP A 91 5.23 -2.53 -1.56
CA ASP A 91 5.26 -3.66 -0.63
C ASP A 91 6.64 -3.74 0.02
N LEU A 92 6.64 -4.01 1.32
CA LEU A 92 7.87 -4.38 2.02
C LEU A 92 8.32 -5.76 1.56
N SER A 93 9.63 -5.95 1.57
CA SER A 93 10.28 -7.20 1.20
C SER A 93 11.62 -7.30 1.94
N PRO A 94 12.33 -8.44 1.89
CA PRO A 94 13.65 -8.55 2.52
C PRO A 94 14.65 -7.47 2.06
N ASP A 95 14.52 -6.95 0.83
CA ASP A 95 15.34 -5.89 0.24
C ASP A 95 14.73 -4.48 0.32
N ARG A 96 13.47 -4.34 0.78
CA ARG A 96 12.77 -3.05 0.97
C ARG A 96 12.16 -2.98 2.37
N ARG A 97 12.78 -2.20 3.24
CA ARG A 97 12.42 -2.08 4.67
C ARG A 97 12.33 -0.61 5.07
N LEU A 98 11.76 -0.31 6.23
CA LEU A 98 11.62 1.08 6.72
C LEU A 98 12.95 1.66 7.21
N TYR A 99 13.82 0.81 7.74
CA TYR A 99 15.14 1.18 8.23
C TYR A 99 16.16 0.10 7.90
N SER A 100 17.35 0.54 7.48
CA SER A 100 18.52 -0.30 7.31
C SER A 100 19.80 0.56 7.30
N THR A 101 20.95 -0.07 7.08
CA THR A 101 22.22 0.61 6.77
C THR A 101 22.85 0.10 5.47
N GLY A 102 22.11 -0.73 4.71
CA GLY A 102 22.59 -1.44 3.52
C GLY A 102 21.90 -1.03 2.22
N GLY A 103 21.15 0.08 2.21
CA GLY A 103 20.40 0.60 1.07
C GLY A 103 18.95 0.13 0.98
N GLN A 104 18.48 -0.75 1.87
CA GLN A 104 17.13 -1.31 1.79
C GLN A 104 16.02 -0.28 2.04
N ALA A 105 16.26 0.75 2.87
CA ALA A 105 15.30 1.82 3.08
C ALA A 105 15.27 2.77 1.88
N ARG A 106 16.44 3.08 1.31
CA ARG A 106 16.51 3.79 0.03
C ARG A 106 15.81 3.03 -1.09
N ASN A 107 15.98 1.71 -1.18
CA ASN A 107 15.30 0.88 -2.18
C ASN A 107 13.78 0.93 -2.02
N LEU A 108 13.28 0.90 -0.77
CA LEU A 108 11.85 1.11 -0.51
C LEU A 108 11.41 2.49 -0.99
N TYR A 109 12.12 3.56 -0.63
CA TYR A 109 11.80 4.92 -1.10
C TYR A 109 11.81 5.02 -2.63
N ALA A 110 12.79 4.42 -3.31
CA ALA A 110 12.90 4.48 -4.76
C ALA A 110 11.74 3.76 -5.46
N GLU A 111 11.30 2.63 -4.92
CA GLU A 111 10.09 1.93 -5.38
C GLU A 111 8.84 2.78 -5.17
N LEU A 112 8.69 3.38 -3.98
CA LEU A 112 7.57 4.27 -3.67
C LEU A 112 7.53 5.50 -4.59
N ALA A 113 8.68 6.14 -4.83
CA ALA A 113 8.81 7.30 -5.70
C ALA A 113 8.57 6.95 -7.18
N ARG A 114 8.96 5.75 -7.62
CA ARG A 114 8.59 5.21 -8.93
C ARG A 114 7.07 5.03 -9.05
N ASN A 115 6.44 4.57 -7.97
CA ASN A 115 5.00 4.33 -7.88
C ASN A 115 4.19 5.58 -7.49
N LEU A 116 4.83 6.76 -7.41
CA LEU A 116 4.16 8.03 -7.16
C LEU A 116 3.06 8.24 -8.20
N SER A 117 1.84 8.39 -7.71
CA SER A 117 0.64 8.48 -8.53
C SER A 117 -0.12 9.77 -8.24
N THR A 118 -0.74 10.29 -9.28
CA THR A 118 -1.66 11.44 -9.24
C THR A 118 -2.96 11.03 -9.92
N ARG A 119 -4.05 11.80 -9.75
CA ARG A 119 -5.32 11.51 -10.44
C ARG A 119 -5.16 11.35 -11.95
N THR A 120 -4.29 12.16 -12.57
CA THR A 120 -4.02 12.13 -14.02
C THR A 120 -3.02 11.04 -14.43
N LYS A 121 -2.31 10.44 -13.47
CA LYS A 121 -1.34 9.37 -13.71
C LYS A 121 -1.42 8.32 -12.57
N PRO A 122 -2.51 7.52 -12.54
CA PRO A 122 -2.77 6.57 -11.46
C PRO A 122 -1.90 5.31 -11.51
N ASP A 123 -1.17 5.06 -12.61
CA ASP A 123 -0.33 3.85 -12.76
C ASP A 123 1.13 4.04 -12.31
N GLY A 124 1.47 5.17 -11.68
CA GLY A 124 2.81 5.51 -11.24
C GLY A 124 3.60 6.40 -12.22
N GLY A 125 4.86 6.68 -11.88
CA GLY A 125 5.75 7.54 -12.67
C GLY A 125 5.32 9.02 -12.68
N GLY A 126 4.59 9.47 -11.66
CA GLY A 126 4.06 10.83 -11.55
C GLY A 126 5.07 11.89 -11.15
N PHE A 127 6.28 11.51 -10.73
CA PHE A 127 7.26 12.44 -10.16
C PHE A 127 7.64 13.60 -11.10
N PRO A 128 7.96 13.38 -12.40
CA PRO A 128 8.24 14.49 -13.30
C PRO A 128 7.08 15.48 -13.42
N GLY A 129 5.85 14.96 -13.55
CA GLY A 129 4.64 15.79 -13.63
C GLY A 129 4.34 16.56 -12.34
N LEU A 130 4.77 16.04 -11.17
CA LEU A 130 4.69 16.77 -9.90
C LEU A 130 5.62 18.00 -9.91
N VAL A 131 6.86 17.84 -10.36
CA VAL A 131 7.83 18.95 -10.48
C VAL A 131 7.37 19.97 -11.52
N GLU A 132 6.91 19.52 -12.69
CA GLU A 132 6.38 20.39 -13.74
C GLU A 132 5.17 21.20 -13.26
N ARG A 133 4.28 20.59 -12.47
CA ARG A 133 3.14 21.29 -11.89
C ARG A 133 3.57 22.33 -10.87
N PHE A 134 4.53 22.01 -9.98
CA PHE A 134 5.12 22.99 -9.08
C PHE A 134 5.67 24.20 -9.85
N LEU A 135 6.48 23.97 -10.89
CA LEU A 135 7.03 25.05 -11.72
C LEU A 135 5.94 25.86 -12.42
N SER A 136 4.85 25.22 -12.88
CA SER A 136 3.73 25.93 -13.47
C SER A 136 3.02 26.85 -12.48
N GLU A 137 2.78 26.39 -11.25
CA GLU A 137 2.17 27.22 -10.20
C GLU A 137 3.10 28.36 -9.77
N THR A 138 4.39 28.07 -9.61
CA THR A 138 5.40 29.10 -9.28
C THR A 138 5.54 30.15 -10.38
N ARG A 139 5.41 29.77 -11.66
CA ARG A 139 5.45 30.73 -12.79
C ARG A 139 4.28 31.71 -12.73
N LYS A 140 3.06 31.22 -12.46
CA LYS A 140 1.87 32.08 -12.34
C LYS A 140 2.05 33.14 -11.26
N GLU A 141 2.63 32.75 -10.13
CA GLU A 141 2.95 33.66 -9.03
C GLU A 141 4.05 34.66 -9.40
N ALA A 142 5.14 34.18 -10.02
CA ALA A 142 6.24 35.02 -10.47
C ALA A 142 5.79 36.10 -11.45
N GLU A 143 4.93 35.75 -12.41
CA GLU A 143 4.33 36.66 -13.38
C GLU A 143 3.39 37.68 -12.70
N ALA A 144 2.57 37.24 -11.73
CA ALA A 144 1.68 38.13 -10.99
C ALA A 144 2.43 39.15 -10.12
N GLU A 145 3.57 38.76 -9.54
CA GLU A 145 4.39 39.61 -8.68
C GLU A 145 5.51 40.36 -9.42
N GLY A 146 5.71 40.09 -10.72
CA GLY A 146 6.77 40.69 -11.52
C GLY A 146 8.19 40.29 -11.08
N LYS A 147 8.36 39.11 -10.48
CA LYS A 147 9.65 38.61 -9.98
C LYS A 147 10.26 37.58 -10.94
N PRO A 148 11.59 37.45 -10.99
CA PRO A 148 12.24 36.36 -11.73
C PRO A 148 11.80 34.99 -11.20
N MET A 149 11.67 34.02 -12.11
CA MET A 149 11.27 32.64 -11.77
C MET A 149 12.17 32.02 -10.69
N SER A 150 13.49 32.22 -10.78
CA SER A 150 14.45 31.71 -9.80
C SER A 150 14.19 32.25 -8.38
N THR A 151 13.86 33.55 -8.27
CA THR A 151 13.49 34.16 -6.99
C THR A 151 12.20 33.56 -6.43
N ALA A 152 11.21 33.31 -7.27
CA ALA A 152 9.95 32.69 -6.85
C ALA A 152 10.13 31.22 -6.42
N ILE A 153 10.97 30.45 -7.13
CA ILE A 153 11.31 29.06 -6.75
C ILE A 153 11.98 29.05 -5.37
N HIS A 154 13.03 29.85 -5.18
CA HIS A 154 13.72 29.93 -3.90
C HIS A 154 12.78 30.34 -2.76
N GLY A 155 11.91 31.34 -2.99
CA GLY A 155 10.94 31.79 -1.98
C GLY A 155 9.96 30.70 -1.56
N ARG A 156 9.47 29.88 -2.50
CA ARG A 156 8.59 28.74 -2.18
C ARG A 156 9.32 27.63 -1.43
N LEU A 157 10.57 27.35 -1.80
CA LEU A 157 11.35 26.26 -1.22
C LEU A 157 12.06 26.64 0.10
N GLU A 158 12.02 27.90 0.51
CA GLU A 158 12.63 28.39 1.75
C GLU A 158 12.17 27.59 2.98
N LYS A 159 10.86 27.44 3.16
CA LYS A 159 10.28 26.64 4.26
C LYS A 159 10.71 25.18 4.25
N LEU A 160 10.91 24.60 3.06
CA LEU A 160 11.40 23.23 2.95
C LEU A 160 12.86 23.13 3.38
N SER A 161 13.65 24.18 3.14
CA SER A 161 15.09 24.21 3.42
C SER A 161 15.41 24.22 4.92
N GLU A 162 14.44 24.56 5.77
CA GLU A 162 14.54 24.46 7.24
C GLU A 162 14.47 22.99 7.73
N LEU A 163 13.97 22.08 6.91
CA LEU A 163 13.88 20.65 7.23
C LEU A 163 15.17 19.90 6.93
N VAL A 164 15.36 18.76 7.62
CA VAL A 164 16.51 17.87 7.41
C VAL A 164 16.52 17.34 5.98
N GLY A 165 17.52 17.74 5.18
CA GLY A 165 17.65 17.39 3.76
C GLY A 165 16.98 18.38 2.79
N GLY A 166 16.32 19.43 3.32
CA GLY A 166 15.58 20.41 2.54
C GLY A 166 16.41 21.24 1.58
N TYR A 167 17.61 21.66 2.03
CA TYR A 167 18.51 22.47 1.20
C TYR A 167 18.96 21.74 -0.08
N ASP A 168 19.35 20.46 0.03
CA ASP A 168 19.72 19.67 -1.15
C ASP A 168 18.48 19.39 -2.01
N PHE A 169 17.30 19.14 -1.41
CA PHE A 169 16.05 19.00 -2.15
C PHE A 169 15.74 20.26 -2.98
N ALA A 170 15.86 21.45 -2.39
CA ALA A 170 15.64 22.71 -3.08
C ALA A 170 16.63 22.90 -4.24
N SER A 171 17.92 22.62 -3.98
CA SER A 171 18.98 22.66 -4.99
C SER A 171 18.70 21.72 -6.17
N VAL A 172 18.09 20.55 -5.92
CA VAL A 172 17.68 19.62 -6.98
C VAL A 172 16.51 20.14 -7.81
N ILE A 173 15.53 20.82 -7.20
CA ILE A 173 14.45 21.48 -7.95
C ILE A 173 15.01 22.62 -8.81
N ASP A 174 15.95 23.41 -8.28
CA ASP A 174 16.65 24.44 -9.06
C ASP A 174 17.45 23.84 -10.22
N ALA A 175 18.12 22.71 -10.01
CA ALA A 175 18.82 21.99 -11.08
C ALA A 175 17.84 21.53 -12.17
N TYR A 176 16.67 21.02 -11.80
CA TYR A 176 15.62 20.65 -12.75
C TYR A 176 15.15 21.87 -13.57
N TRP A 177 14.89 23.01 -12.92
CA TRP A 177 14.50 24.26 -13.59
C TRP A 177 15.59 24.76 -14.55
N ASN A 178 16.84 24.82 -14.10
CA ASN A 178 17.98 25.20 -14.95
C ASN A 178 18.13 24.27 -16.17
N GLY A 179 17.90 22.97 -15.97
CA GLY A 179 17.89 22.00 -17.06
C GLY A 179 16.76 22.26 -18.05
N TYR A 180 15.58 22.66 -17.56
CA TYR A 180 14.47 23.07 -18.42
C TYR A 180 14.80 24.33 -19.24
N GLU A 181 15.30 25.40 -18.61
CA GLU A 181 15.65 26.64 -19.31
C GLU A 181 16.74 26.44 -20.38
N ARG A 182 17.70 25.56 -20.11
CA ARG A 182 18.84 25.30 -21.00
C ARG A 182 18.59 24.18 -22.00
N SER A 183 17.41 23.56 -21.98
CA SER A 183 17.11 22.34 -22.75
C SER A 183 18.13 21.21 -22.50
N ASP A 184 18.62 21.11 -21.26
CA ASP A 184 19.53 20.05 -20.80
C ASP A 184 18.72 18.89 -20.20
N ASP A 185 18.42 17.91 -21.06
CA ASP A 185 17.68 16.70 -20.69
C ASP A 185 18.42 15.85 -19.66
N ALA A 186 19.76 15.85 -19.69
CA ALA A 186 20.56 15.07 -18.76
C ALA A 186 20.47 15.66 -17.35
N LEU A 187 20.51 16.99 -17.20
CA LEU A 187 20.35 17.65 -15.92
C LEU A 187 18.96 17.42 -15.32
N ARG A 188 17.91 17.52 -16.15
CA ARG A 188 16.52 17.21 -15.73
C ARG A 188 16.37 15.76 -15.29
N ALA A 189 16.90 14.82 -16.07
CA ALA A 189 16.86 13.39 -15.75
C ALA A 189 17.61 13.09 -14.45
N ASN A 190 18.78 13.69 -14.24
CA ASN A 190 19.54 13.54 -13.00
C ASN A 190 18.79 14.12 -11.79
N ALA A 191 18.11 15.26 -11.94
CA ALA A 191 17.32 15.83 -10.85
C ALA A 191 16.16 14.89 -10.46
N VAL A 192 15.43 14.34 -11.43
CA VAL A 192 14.39 13.33 -11.18
C VAL A 192 14.99 12.06 -10.54
N ARG A 193 16.16 11.61 -11.00
CA ARG A 193 16.88 10.47 -10.43
C ARG A 193 17.20 10.68 -8.95
N TRP A 194 17.61 11.89 -8.57
CA TRP A 194 17.85 12.24 -7.16
C TRP A 194 16.56 12.25 -6.34
N LEU A 195 15.51 12.89 -6.85
CA LEU A 195 14.21 12.95 -6.18
C LEU A 195 13.59 11.56 -5.96
N ARG A 196 13.92 10.61 -6.84
CA ARG A 196 13.52 9.20 -6.73
C ARG A 196 14.48 8.34 -5.89
N GLY A 197 15.51 8.91 -5.29
CA GLY A 197 16.47 8.17 -4.45
C GLY A 197 17.32 7.14 -5.22
N GLU A 198 17.53 7.34 -6.53
CA GLU A 198 18.21 6.40 -7.43
C GLU A 198 19.72 6.65 -7.56
N PHE A 199 20.29 7.53 -6.73
CA PHE A 199 21.74 7.69 -6.61
C PHE A 199 22.30 6.71 -5.58
N ALA A 200 23.30 5.92 -6.00
CA ALA A 200 23.96 4.97 -5.13
C ALA A 200 24.96 5.63 -4.18
N THR A 201 25.65 6.68 -4.66
CA THR A 201 26.74 7.36 -3.97
C THR A 201 26.58 8.87 -3.99
N ARG A 202 27.13 9.55 -2.97
CA ARG A 202 27.18 11.02 -2.89
C ARG A 202 28.07 11.62 -3.98
N THR A 203 29.12 10.91 -4.37
CA THR A 203 30.05 11.34 -5.43
C THR A 203 29.32 11.47 -6.77
N ASP A 204 28.50 10.48 -7.13
CA ASP A 204 27.75 10.52 -8.39
C ASP A 204 26.72 11.66 -8.39
N ALA A 205 26.01 11.85 -7.28
CA ALA A 205 25.05 12.95 -7.15
C ALA A 205 25.74 14.32 -7.22
N ARG A 206 26.91 14.46 -6.60
CA ARG A 206 27.71 15.69 -6.67
C ARG A 206 28.19 15.99 -8.08
N ASN A 207 28.66 14.98 -8.81
CA ASN A 207 29.10 15.15 -10.19
C ASN A 207 27.94 15.50 -11.13
N ALA A 208 26.76 14.93 -10.89
CA ALA A 208 25.59 15.13 -11.73
C ALA A 208 24.82 16.44 -11.44
N LEU A 209 24.75 16.85 -10.17
CA LEU A 209 23.86 17.92 -9.69
C LEU A 209 24.54 18.96 -8.78
N GLY A 210 25.78 18.74 -8.34
CA GLY A 210 26.46 19.63 -7.39
C GLY A 210 26.02 19.50 -5.92
N VAL A 211 25.06 18.60 -5.63
CA VAL A 211 24.56 18.37 -4.26
C VAL A 211 25.52 17.53 -3.42
N ARG A 212 25.45 17.69 -2.09
CA ARG A 212 26.38 17.02 -1.15
C ARG A 212 25.81 15.73 -0.57
N THR A 213 24.50 15.60 -0.56
CA THR A 213 23.80 14.46 0.02
C THR A 213 22.96 13.72 -1.02
N ILE A 214 22.51 12.53 -0.64
CA ILE A 214 21.54 11.72 -1.38
C ILE A 214 20.44 11.32 -0.40
N ILE A 215 19.32 10.88 -0.94
CA ILE A 215 18.34 10.14 -0.15
C ILE A 215 18.96 8.76 0.14
N ASP A 216 19.23 8.49 1.41
CA ASP A 216 19.84 7.26 1.92
C ASP A 216 19.01 6.70 3.08
N ASP A 217 19.39 5.53 3.59
CA ASP A 217 18.60 4.83 4.60
C ASP A 217 18.33 5.66 5.87
N ALA A 218 19.18 6.65 6.18
CA ALA A 218 19.06 7.46 7.39
C ALA A 218 18.04 8.60 7.26
N ASN A 219 17.72 9.05 6.05
CA ASN A 219 16.91 10.26 5.80
C ASN A 219 15.63 10.03 4.98
N VAL A 220 15.29 8.77 4.64
CA VAL A 220 14.05 8.45 3.90
C VAL A 220 12.81 9.06 4.54
N TYR A 221 12.68 8.94 5.86
CA TYR A 221 11.50 9.44 6.54
C TYR A 221 11.42 10.98 6.55
N ASP A 222 12.55 11.65 6.76
CA ASP A 222 12.61 13.12 6.65
C ASP A 222 12.30 13.59 5.21
N THR A 223 12.67 12.79 4.22
CA THR A 223 12.31 13.03 2.82
C THR A 223 10.80 12.95 2.59
N PHE A 224 10.05 12.05 3.26
CA PHE A 224 8.58 12.04 3.14
C PHE A 224 7.94 13.33 3.66
N LYS A 225 8.48 13.93 4.73
CA LYS A 225 7.99 15.22 5.27
C LYS A 225 8.28 16.38 4.30
N ILE A 226 9.46 16.40 3.68
CA ILE A 226 9.75 17.39 2.62
C ILE A 226 8.81 17.18 1.44
N LEU A 227 8.61 15.93 1.01
CA LEU A 227 7.77 15.61 -0.14
C LEU A 227 6.30 15.98 0.11
N SER A 228 5.76 15.79 1.31
CA SER A 228 4.37 16.16 1.62
C SER A 228 4.12 17.66 1.47
N LEU A 229 5.04 18.48 1.99
CA LEU A 229 4.99 19.92 1.83
C LEU A 229 5.24 20.35 0.38
N PHE A 230 6.18 19.72 -0.33
CA PHE A 230 6.40 19.98 -1.75
C PHE A 230 5.16 19.68 -2.60
N VAL A 231 4.48 18.57 -2.31
CA VAL A 231 3.21 18.19 -2.95
C VAL A 231 2.14 19.26 -2.74
N ARG A 232 2.04 19.84 -1.53
CA ARG A 232 1.17 20.99 -1.25
C ARG A 232 1.55 22.22 -2.08
N GLN A 233 2.84 22.55 -2.15
CA GLN A 233 3.32 23.67 -2.98
C GLN A 233 3.06 23.48 -4.47
N ALA A 234 3.01 22.23 -4.95
CA ALA A 234 2.59 21.89 -6.31
C ALA A 234 1.06 21.97 -6.54
N GLY A 235 0.28 22.34 -5.52
CA GLY A 235 -1.17 22.53 -5.60
C GLY A 235 -1.99 21.25 -5.44
N TYR A 236 -1.43 20.20 -4.84
CA TYR A 236 -2.18 19.02 -4.41
C TYR A 236 -2.57 19.12 -2.93
N GLY A 237 -3.48 18.24 -2.51
CA GLY A 237 -4.01 18.24 -1.16
C GLY A 237 -3.04 17.80 -0.06
N GLY A 238 -2.05 16.96 -0.39
CA GLY A 238 -1.15 16.30 0.56
C GLY A 238 -0.67 14.95 0.05
N LEU A 239 0.08 14.21 0.88
CA LEU A 239 0.71 12.94 0.54
C LEU A 239 0.09 11.78 1.32
N LEU A 240 -0.24 10.69 0.65
CA LEU A 240 -0.62 9.43 1.28
C LEU A 240 0.42 8.36 0.94
N VAL A 241 1.02 7.74 1.96
CA VAL A 241 2.00 6.67 1.83
C VAL A 241 1.38 5.35 2.26
N ASN A 242 1.18 4.44 1.30
CA ASN A 242 0.63 3.12 1.54
C ASN A 242 1.74 2.08 1.49
N LEU A 243 1.91 1.34 2.57
CA LEU A 243 2.88 0.26 2.68
C LEU A 243 2.13 -1.03 2.99
N ASP A 244 2.25 -2.04 2.13
CA ASP A 244 1.69 -3.37 2.40
C ASP A 244 2.81 -4.35 2.77
N GLU A 245 2.42 -5.56 3.18
CA GLU A 245 3.33 -6.66 3.50
C GLU A 245 4.30 -6.35 4.66
N MET A 246 3.81 -5.63 5.68
CA MET A 246 4.56 -5.32 6.91
C MET A 246 5.04 -6.58 7.65
N VAL A 247 4.42 -7.74 7.37
CA VAL A 247 4.87 -9.06 7.86
C VAL A 247 6.32 -9.36 7.51
N ASN A 248 6.89 -8.75 6.45
CA ASN A 248 8.30 -8.92 6.12
C ASN A 248 9.24 -8.35 7.19
N LEU A 249 8.81 -7.37 7.98
CA LEU A 249 9.57 -6.91 9.15
C LEU A 249 9.56 -7.97 10.27
N TYR A 250 8.41 -8.59 10.50
CA TYR A 250 8.26 -9.68 11.46
C TYR A 250 9.14 -10.90 11.11
N LYS A 251 9.26 -11.22 9.81
CA LYS A 251 10.07 -12.34 9.29
C LYS A 251 11.59 -12.13 9.42
N LEU A 252 12.07 -10.92 9.74
CA LEU A 252 13.50 -10.68 9.90
C LEU A 252 14.07 -11.53 11.03
N ALA A 253 15.15 -12.26 10.78
CA ALA A 253 15.79 -13.10 11.81
C ALA A 253 16.39 -12.27 12.95
N SER A 254 17.07 -11.16 12.63
CA SER A 254 17.75 -10.30 13.60
C SER A 254 16.77 -9.46 14.42
N SER A 255 16.80 -9.63 15.75
CA SER A 255 16.01 -8.81 16.69
C SER A 255 16.37 -7.34 16.62
N LYS A 256 17.66 -7.01 16.50
CA LYS A 256 18.15 -5.63 16.34
C LYS A 256 17.57 -4.99 15.08
N ALA A 257 17.55 -5.73 13.95
CA ALA A 257 16.99 -5.21 12.71
C ALA A 257 15.46 -4.97 12.81
N ARG A 258 14.73 -5.87 13.49
CA ARG A 258 13.30 -5.66 13.78
C ARG A 258 13.10 -4.41 14.63
N LEU A 259 13.85 -4.28 15.73
CA LEU A 259 13.75 -3.15 16.64
C LEU A 259 13.97 -1.81 15.93
N SER A 260 15.03 -1.67 15.12
CA SER A 260 15.27 -0.40 14.40
C SER A 260 14.19 -0.06 13.37
N ASN A 261 13.55 -1.07 12.76
CA ASN A 261 12.37 -0.81 11.90
C ASN A 261 11.15 -0.41 12.73
N TYR A 262 10.97 -0.99 13.92
CA TYR A 262 9.89 -0.62 14.84
C TYR A 262 10.10 0.78 15.42
N GLU A 263 11.33 1.17 15.77
CA GLU A 263 11.68 2.55 16.15
C GLU A 263 11.34 3.55 15.05
N GLN A 264 11.55 3.18 13.78
CA GLN A 264 11.15 4.03 12.65
C GLN A 264 9.62 4.15 12.52
N ILE A 265 8.86 3.09 12.78
CA ILE A 265 7.39 3.13 12.88
C ILE A 265 6.95 4.01 14.05
N LEU A 266 7.58 3.88 15.22
CA LEU A 266 7.29 4.69 16.39
C LEU A 266 7.54 6.18 16.12
N ARG A 267 8.63 6.52 15.41
CA ARG A 267 8.93 7.88 14.97
C ARG A 267 7.83 8.44 14.07
N MET A 268 7.39 7.67 13.06
CA MET A 268 6.27 8.05 12.20
C MET A 268 4.98 8.29 12.98
N LEU A 269 4.64 7.36 13.88
CA LEU A 269 3.45 7.44 14.73
C LEU A 269 3.49 8.68 15.63
N ASN A 270 4.59 8.91 16.33
CA ASN A 270 4.72 10.05 17.25
C ASN A 270 4.61 11.38 16.50
N ASP A 271 5.30 11.55 15.38
CA ASP A 271 5.23 12.78 14.59
C ASP A 271 3.82 13.03 14.05
N CYS A 272 3.11 11.97 13.63
CA CYS A 272 1.72 12.08 13.20
C CYS A 272 0.77 12.45 14.34
N LEU A 273 0.95 11.89 15.54
CA LEU A 273 0.13 12.19 16.71
C LEU A 273 0.42 13.59 17.28
N GLN A 274 1.65 14.06 17.17
CA GLN A 274 2.07 15.39 17.63
C GLN A 274 1.81 16.51 16.62
N GLY A 275 1.45 16.15 15.38
CA GLY A 275 1.19 17.11 14.31
C GLY A 275 2.44 17.74 13.70
N THR A 276 3.62 17.13 13.87
CA THR A 276 4.88 17.60 13.28
C THR A 276 5.11 17.04 11.87
N ALA A 277 4.37 16.00 11.50
CA ALA A 277 4.29 15.48 10.14
C ALA A 277 3.12 16.17 9.40
N GLU A 278 3.41 17.24 8.65
CA GLU A 278 2.36 18.02 7.98
C GLU A 278 1.93 17.39 6.64
N ALA A 279 0.63 17.49 6.36
CA ALA A 279 -0.02 17.09 5.11
C ALA A 279 0.35 15.66 4.63
N VAL A 280 0.53 14.72 5.55
CA VAL A 280 0.95 13.34 5.25
C VAL A 280 0.17 12.28 6.00
N GLY A 281 -0.25 11.23 5.29
CA GLY A 281 -0.85 10.03 5.85
C GLY A 281 0.02 8.80 5.64
N PHE A 282 0.11 7.92 6.65
CA PHE A 282 0.74 6.60 6.53
C PHE A 282 -0.28 5.49 6.79
N LEU A 283 -0.46 4.60 5.82
CA LEU A 283 -1.28 3.39 5.96
C LEU A 283 -0.38 2.15 5.84
N LEU A 284 -0.27 1.38 6.92
CA LEU A 284 0.61 0.21 7.00
C LEU A 284 -0.22 -1.09 7.09
N GLY A 285 -0.20 -1.91 6.05
CA GLY A 285 -0.89 -3.19 5.96
C GLY A 285 -0.09 -4.32 6.61
N GLY A 286 -0.63 -4.93 7.66
CA GLY A 286 0.04 -5.99 8.43
C GLY A 286 -0.85 -7.17 8.76
N THR A 287 -0.22 -8.26 9.23
CA THR A 287 -0.92 -9.44 9.74
C THR A 287 -1.10 -9.35 11.26
N PRO A 288 -2.04 -10.11 11.85
CA PRO A 288 -2.14 -10.24 13.30
C PRO A 288 -0.82 -10.67 13.96
N ASP A 289 -0.06 -11.59 13.35
CA ASP A 289 1.25 -12.02 13.88
C ASP A 289 2.26 -10.86 13.91
N PHE A 290 2.28 -10.03 12.86
CA PHE A 290 3.10 -8.82 12.84
C PHE A 290 2.74 -7.88 13.99
N LEU A 291 1.47 -7.79 14.38
CA LEU A 291 1.05 -6.90 15.47
C LEU A 291 1.27 -7.53 16.85
N TYR A 292 0.70 -8.70 17.09
CA TYR A 292 0.43 -9.25 18.41
C TYR A 292 1.43 -10.29 18.90
N ASP A 293 2.31 -10.83 18.05
CA ASP A 293 3.29 -11.81 18.53
C ASP A 293 4.14 -11.19 19.64
N PRO A 294 4.19 -11.80 20.85
CA PRO A 294 4.79 -11.18 22.03
C PRO A 294 6.32 -11.12 21.96
N ARG A 295 6.97 -11.86 21.05
CA ARG A 295 8.43 -11.96 20.94
C ARG A 295 8.99 -11.21 19.74
N LYS A 296 8.25 -11.19 18.63
CA LYS A 296 8.71 -10.67 17.34
C LYS A 296 7.77 -9.62 16.76
N GLY A 297 6.51 -9.60 17.17
CA GLY A 297 5.51 -8.64 16.68
C GLY A 297 5.78 -7.23 17.18
N LEU A 298 5.02 -6.27 16.68
CA LEU A 298 5.15 -4.85 17.00
C LEU A 298 4.89 -4.59 18.49
N TYR A 299 3.99 -5.37 19.11
CA TYR A 299 3.68 -5.29 20.54
C TYR A 299 4.78 -5.85 21.44
N SER A 300 5.79 -6.54 20.88
CA SER A 300 6.99 -6.88 21.66
C SER A 300 7.79 -5.63 22.04
N TYR A 301 7.48 -4.46 21.47
CA TYR A 301 8.08 -3.18 21.82
C TYR A 301 7.09 -2.28 22.57
N GLU A 302 7.27 -2.21 23.89
CA GLU A 302 6.36 -1.55 24.83
C GLU A 302 6.04 -0.09 24.47
N ALA A 303 7.03 0.65 23.97
CA ALA A 303 6.85 2.05 23.57
C ALA A 303 5.80 2.21 22.46
N ILE A 304 5.72 1.25 21.52
CA ILE A 304 4.68 1.25 20.48
C ILE A 304 3.37 0.74 21.03
N GLN A 305 3.39 -0.36 21.79
CA GLN A 305 2.18 -0.95 22.37
C GLN A 305 1.39 0.09 23.18
N SER A 306 2.07 0.89 24.00
CA SER A 306 1.44 1.94 24.80
C SER A 306 0.72 3.02 23.98
N ARG A 307 1.19 3.29 22.75
CA ARG A 307 0.60 4.26 21.80
C ARG A 307 -0.54 3.68 20.98
N LEU A 308 -0.55 2.36 20.82
CA LEU A 308 -1.53 1.62 20.01
C LEU A 308 -2.61 0.95 20.87
N ASN A 309 -2.58 1.13 22.19
CA ASN A 309 -3.55 0.51 23.09
C ASN A 309 -4.99 0.80 22.68
N GLU A 310 -5.80 -0.26 22.72
CA GLU A 310 -7.22 -0.17 22.45
C GLU A 310 -7.94 0.72 23.47
N ASN A 311 -8.97 1.41 23.00
CA ASN A 311 -9.83 2.21 23.85
C ASN A 311 -10.56 1.33 24.86
N ALA A 312 -10.24 1.50 26.15
CA ALA A 312 -10.80 0.70 27.24
C ALA A 312 -12.33 0.78 27.32
N PHE A 313 -12.93 1.94 27.00
CA PHE A 313 -14.38 2.10 26.99
C PHE A 313 -15.03 1.38 25.81
N ALA A 314 -14.42 1.47 24.62
CA ALA A 314 -14.89 0.73 23.45
C ALA A 314 -14.85 -0.78 23.70
N LYS A 315 -13.75 -1.27 24.29
CA LYS A 315 -13.59 -2.66 24.72
C LYS A 315 -14.64 -3.08 25.74
N ALA A 316 -14.87 -2.28 26.78
CA ALA A 316 -15.86 -2.57 27.80
C ALA A 316 -17.30 -2.60 27.25
N ALA A 317 -17.59 -1.74 26.26
CA ALA A 317 -18.88 -1.68 25.59
C ALA A 317 -19.05 -2.72 24.46
N GLY A 318 -18.00 -3.47 24.11
CA GLY A 318 -18.03 -4.45 23.02
C GLY A 318 -18.20 -3.81 21.64
N VAL A 319 -17.72 -2.58 21.45
CA VAL A 319 -17.81 -1.84 20.18
C VAL A 319 -16.43 -1.60 19.59
N THR A 320 -16.35 -1.52 18.26
CA THR A 320 -15.11 -1.19 17.54
C THR A 320 -14.89 0.32 17.55
N ASP A 321 -13.72 0.76 18.02
CA ASP A 321 -13.27 2.13 17.89
C ASP A 321 -12.59 2.33 16.53
N TYR A 322 -13.32 2.92 15.59
CA TYR A 322 -12.83 3.19 14.24
C TYR A 322 -11.91 4.42 14.16
N ASP A 323 -11.76 5.20 15.23
CA ASP A 323 -10.84 6.35 15.28
C ASP A 323 -9.45 5.96 15.81
N ALA A 324 -9.30 4.73 16.34
CA ALA A 324 -8.03 4.21 16.85
C ALA A 324 -6.98 4.01 15.72
N PRO A 325 -5.66 4.16 16.01
CA PRO A 325 -4.62 3.95 15.01
C PRO A 325 -4.65 2.56 14.35
N ILE A 326 -5.18 1.54 15.02
CA ILE A 326 -5.33 0.21 14.44
C ILE A 326 -6.74 0.05 13.88
N LEU A 327 -6.81 -0.34 12.61
CA LEU A 327 -8.05 -0.71 11.92
C LEU A 327 -8.01 -2.20 11.59
N HIS A 328 -8.86 -2.97 12.26
CA HIS A 328 -8.98 -4.41 12.03
C HIS A 328 -9.85 -4.71 10.81
N LEU A 329 -9.32 -5.50 9.89
CA LEU A 329 -10.07 -6.05 8.77
C LEU A 329 -10.42 -7.50 9.06
N GLY A 330 -11.71 -7.73 9.33
CA GLY A 330 -12.27 -9.07 9.41
C GLY A 330 -12.25 -9.81 8.07
N SER A 331 -12.32 -11.13 8.14
CA SER A 331 -12.68 -11.94 6.96
C SER A 331 -14.08 -11.59 6.48
N LEU A 332 -14.33 -11.78 5.17
CA LEU A 332 -15.67 -11.60 4.62
C LEU A 332 -16.63 -12.62 5.23
N THR A 333 -17.80 -12.15 5.61
CA THR A 333 -18.93 -13.01 6.02
C THR A 333 -19.47 -13.81 4.81
N PRO A 334 -20.18 -14.93 5.04
CA PRO A 334 -20.83 -15.67 3.96
C PRO A 334 -21.73 -14.78 3.07
N GLU A 335 -22.44 -13.85 3.69
CA GLU A 335 -23.33 -12.91 3.01
C GLU A 335 -22.55 -11.92 2.15
N GLU A 336 -21.46 -11.36 2.67
CA GLU A 336 -20.57 -10.49 1.90
C GLU A 336 -19.90 -11.24 0.74
N LEU A 337 -19.51 -12.50 0.94
CA LEU A 337 -18.94 -13.32 -0.11
C LEU A 337 -19.97 -13.62 -1.22
N TYR A 338 -21.21 -13.90 -0.86
CA TYR A 338 -22.31 -14.06 -1.81
C TYR A 338 -22.50 -12.80 -2.68
N VAL A 339 -22.55 -11.62 -2.04
CA VAL A 339 -22.65 -10.34 -2.75
C VAL A 339 -21.43 -10.14 -3.67
N LEU A 340 -20.24 -10.50 -3.21
CA LEU A 340 -19.02 -10.42 -4.03
C LEU A 340 -19.09 -11.31 -5.27
N LEU A 341 -19.57 -12.56 -5.15
CA LEU A 341 -19.76 -13.42 -6.32
C LEU A 341 -20.79 -12.83 -7.30
N GLY A 342 -21.88 -12.26 -6.78
CA GLY A 342 -22.86 -11.53 -7.58
C GLY A 342 -22.25 -10.35 -8.34
N ASN A 343 -21.38 -9.58 -7.68
CA ASN A 343 -20.64 -8.48 -8.28
C ASN A 343 -19.68 -8.97 -9.38
N ILE A 344 -18.93 -10.05 -9.14
CA ILE A 344 -18.03 -10.64 -10.14
C ILE A 344 -18.82 -11.14 -11.37
N ARG A 345 -19.96 -11.80 -11.16
CA ARG A 345 -20.87 -12.19 -12.23
C ARG A 345 -21.35 -10.96 -13.02
N ASN A 346 -21.66 -9.87 -12.33
CA ASN A 346 -22.05 -8.62 -12.97
C ASN A 346 -20.92 -7.99 -13.80
N VAL A 347 -19.66 -8.11 -13.35
CA VAL A 347 -18.48 -7.70 -14.12
C VAL A 347 -18.37 -8.50 -15.41
N TYR A 348 -18.47 -9.83 -15.37
CA TYR A 348 -18.49 -10.69 -16.57
C TYR A 348 -19.55 -10.23 -17.57
N ALA A 349 -20.74 -9.90 -17.07
CA ALA A 349 -21.86 -9.44 -17.87
C ALA A 349 -21.76 -7.97 -18.33
N ALA A 350 -20.64 -7.28 -18.04
CA ALA A 350 -20.41 -5.87 -18.32
C ALA A 350 -21.51 -4.92 -17.76
N GLY A 351 -22.13 -5.30 -16.64
CA GLY A 351 -23.22 -4.58 -16.00
C GLY A 351 -24.61 -4.82 -16.62
N ASP A 352 -24.76 -5.81 -17.51
CA ASP A 352 -26.04 -6.17 -18.13
C ASP A 352 -26.59 -7.49 -17.57
N PRO A 353 -27.63 -7.45 -16.69
CA PRO A 353 -28.22 -8.66 -16.12
C PRO A 353 -28.72 -9.69 -17.13
N ALA A 354 -29.07 -9.27 -18.36
CA ALA A 354 -29.49 -10.18 -19.42
C ALA A 354 -28.34 -11.08 -19.93
N LYS A 355 -27.09 -10.76 -19.59
CA LYS A 355 -25.88 -11.50 -19.97
C LYS A 355 -25.26 -12.28 -18.82
N TYR A 356 -26.00 -12.48 -17.72
CA TYR A 356 -25.53 -13.31 -16.62
C TYR A 356 -25.32 -14.75 -17.09
N LEU A 357 -24.08 -15.24 -16.94
CA LEU A 357 -23.70 -16.60 -17.31
C LEU A 357 -24.36 -17.65 -16.41
N VAL A 358 -24.71 -17.27 -15.18
CA VAL A 358 -25.31 -18.16 -14.17
C VAL A 358 -26.38 -17.43 -13.36
N PRO A 359 -27.45 -18.12 -12.92
CA PRO A 359 -28.47 -17.52 -12.08
C PRO A 359 -28.04 -17.45 -10.60
N ASP A 360 -28.88 -16.89 -9.73
CA ASP A 360 -28.56 -16.68 -8.30
C ASP A 360 -28.40 -18.00 -7.53
N GLU A 361 -29.12 -19.05 -7.94
CA GLU A 361 -29.02 -20.38 -7.36
C GLU A 361 -27.64 -20.99 -7.57
N ALA A 362 -26.96 -20.64 -8.67
CA ALA A 362 -25.60 -21.11 -8.93
C ALA A 362 -24.58 -20.48 -7.98
N LEU A 363 -24.80 -19.22 -7.55
CA LEU A 363 -23.95 -18.58 -6.55
C LEU A 363 -24.06 -19.31 -5.21
N ALA A 364 -25.29 -19.60 -4.78
CA ALA A 364 -25.54 -20.34 -3.54
C ALA A 364 -24.98 -21.77 -3.61
N ALA A 365 -25.18 -22.47 -4.74
CA ALA A 365 -24.65 -23.81 -4.95
C ALA A 365 -23.10 -23.83 -4.93
N PHE A 366 -22.46 -22.83 -5.54
CA PHE A 366 -21.00 -22.70 -5.54
C PHE A 366 -20.46 -22.47 -4.13
N LEU A 367 -21.05 -21.55 -3.34
CA LEU A 367 -20.66 -21.34 -1.95
C LEU A 367 -20.83 -22.61 -1.10
N ALA A 368 -21.96 -23.31 -1.27
CA ALA A 368 -22.25 -24.55 -0.56
C ALA A 368 -21.21 -25.64 -0.88
N HIS A 369 -20.85 -25.80 -2.17
CA HIS A 369 -19.81 -26.72 -2.61
C HIS A 369 -18.45 -26.42 -1.97
N CYS A 370 -18.03 -25.16 -1.99
CA CYS A 370 -16.76 -24.79 -1.38
C CYS A 370 -16.76 -24.98 0.14
N SER A 371 -17.88 -24.70 0.81
CA SER A 371 -18.04 -24.96 2.24
C SER A 371 -17.96 -26.46 2.57
N GLN A 372 -18.48 -27.34 1.71
CA GLN A 372 -18.41 -28.80 1.90
C GLN A 372 -17.01 -29.37 1.66
N LYS A 373 -16.27 -28.88 0.65
CA LYS A 373 -14.93 -29.40 0.32
C LYS A 373 -13.82 -28.87 1.23
N ILE A 374 -13.94 -27.65 1.74
CA ILE A 374 -12.84 -26.93 2.45
C ILE A 374 -13.20 -26.64 3.93
N GLY A 375 -14.44 -26.88 4.35
CA GLY A 375 -14.90 -26.62 5.72
C GLY A 375 -14.77 -25.14 6.11
N GLU A 376 -14.48 -24.85 7.38
CA GLU A 376 -14.30 -23.46 7.88
C GLU A 376 -13.10 -22.72 7.25
N ALA A 377 -12.12 -23.44 6.68
CA ALA A 377 -10.96 -22.83 6.03
C ALA A 377 -11.34 -22.06 4.75
N TYR A 378 -12.52 -22.33 4.19
CA TYR A 378 -13.12 -21.58 3.09
C TYR A 378 -13.25 -20.09 3.37
N PHE A 379 -13.79 -19.73 4.55
CA PHE A 379 -14.00 -18.32 4.95
C PHE A 379 -12.69 -17.62 5.33
N ARG A 380 -11.63 -18.40 5.57
CA ARG A 380 -10.29 -17.87 5.83
C ARG A 380 -9.51 -17.63 4.53
N THR A 381 -9.99 -18.13 3.39
CA THR A 381 -9.30 -18.05 2.08
C THR A 381 -10.15 -17.41 0.95
N PRO A 382 -10.67 -16.16 1.11
CA PRO A 382 -11.46 -15.49 0.07
C PRO A 382 -10.79 -15.43 -1.31
N ARG A 383 -9.45 -15.33 -1.36
CA ARG A 383 -8.68 -15.24 -2.60
C ARG A 383 -8.89 -16.46 -3.50
N THR A 384 -8.73 -17.67 -2.96
CA THR A 384 -8.92 -18.93 -3.70
C THR A 384 -10.35 -19.06 -4.21
N THR A 385 -11.31 -18.75 -3.36
CA THR A 385 -12.73 -18.79 -3.72
C THR A 385 -13.05 -17.87 -4.89
N ILE A 386 -12.59 -16.61 -4.82
CA ILE A 386 -12.81 -15.61 -5.87
C ILE A 386 -12.15 -16.06 -7.17
N LYS A 387 -10.93 -16.58 -7.10
CA LYS A 387 -10.21 -17.13 -8.26
C LYS A 387 -10.97 -18.30 -8.89
N ALA A 388 -11.35 -19.30 -8.09
CA ALA A 388 -12.09 -20.47 -8.55
C ALA A 388 -13.42 -20.09 -9.19
N PHE A 389 -14.15 -19.13 -8.60
CA PHE A 389 -15.39 -18.62 -9.18
C PHE A 389 -15.15 -17.87 -10.49
N ALA A 390 -14.10 -17.05 -10.57
CA ALA A 390 -13.73 -16.35 -11.80
C ALA A 390 -13.34 -17.33 -12.91
N ASP A 391 -12.62 -18.42 -12.60
CA ASP A 391 -12.29 -19.47 -13.57
C ASP A 391 -13.52 -20.29 -13.98
N PHE A 392 -14.43 -20.59 -13.05
CA PHE A 392 -15.72 -21.21 -13.35
C PHE A 392 -16.54 -20.39 -14.36
N LEU A 393 -16.67 -19.08 -14.15
CA LEU A 393 -17.34 -18.20 -15.10
C LEU A 393 -16.61 -18.09 -16.44
N ALA A 394 -15.26 -18.11 -16.44
CA ALA A 394 -14.47 -18.09 -17.67
C ALA A 394 -14.73 -19.33 -18.55
N VAL A 395 -14.87 -20.51 -17.94
CA VAL A 395 -15.20 -21.75 -18.65
C VAL A 395 -16.58 -21.64 -19.30
N LEU A 396 -17.58 -21.14 -18.56
CA LEU A 396 -18.93 -20.96 -19.07
C LEU A 396 -19.02 -19.91 -20.19
N GLU A 397 -18.27 -18.81 -20.08
CA GLU A 397 -18.19 -17.78 -21.12
C GLU A 397 -17.63 -18.35 -22.44
N GLN A 398 -16.64 -19.25 -22.36
CA GLN A 398 -16.02 -19.89 -23.53
C GLN A 398 -16.84 -21.05 -24.09
N ASN A 399 -17.70 -21.68 -23.28
CA ASN A 399 -18.44 -22.89 -23.64
C ASN A 399 -19.94 -22.75 -23.30
N PRO A 400 -20.73 -22.05 -24.14
CA PRO A 400 -22.14 -21.75 -23.85
C PRO A 400 -23.05 -22.98 -23.72
N ASP A 401 -22.64 -24.13 -24.27
CA ASP A 401 -23.41 -25.38 -24.22
C ASP A 401 -23.28 -26.12 -22.89
N ILE A 402 -22.27 -25.79 -22.08
CA ILE A 402 -22.05 -26.42 -20.77
C ILE A 402 -23.03 -25.84 -19.76
N ARG A 403 -23.73 -26.74 -19.05
CA ARG A 403 -24.59 -26.32 -17.94
C ARG A 403 -23.76 -26.10 -16.68
N TRP A 404 -24.00 -24.99 -16.00
CA TRP A 404 -23.25 -24.63 -14.79
C TRP A 404 -23.31 -25.70 -13.69
N ASN A 405 -24.44 -26.41 -13.58
CA ASN A 405 -24.66 -27.42 -12.54
C ASN A 405 -23.78 -28.66 -12.71
N SER A 406 -23.38 -29.04 -13.93
CA SER A 406 -22.47 -30.17 -14.13
C SER A 406 -21.03 -29.86 -13.74
N LEU A 407 -20.64 -28.58 -13.76
CA LEU A 407 -19.28 -28.18 -13.43
C LEU A 407 -19.05 -28.11 -11.92
N ILE A 408 -20.02 -27.66 -11.12
CA ILE A 408 -19.81 -27.42 -9.68
C ILE A 408 -19.27 -28.66 -8.97
N ASP A 409 -19.83 -29.84 -9.24
CA ASP A 409 -19.40 -31.10 -8.61
C ASP A 409 -17.93 -31.45 -8.95
N GLU A 410 -17.48 -31.10 -10.15
CA GLU A 410 -16.17 -31.43 -10.71
C GLU A 410 -15.05 -30.44 -10.34
N ILE A 411 -15.36 -29.26 -9.79
CA ILE A 411 -14.34 -28.23 -9.49
C ILE A 411 -13.40 -28.71 -8.37
N PRO A 412 -12.08 -28.82 -8.61
CA PRO A 412 -11.09 -28.94 -7.55
C PRO A 412 -10.89 -27.57 -6.91
N VAL A 413 -11.01 -27.48 -5.58
CA VAL A 413 -10.66 -26.26 -4.84
C VAL A 413 -9.56 -26.62 -3.86
N GLU A 414 -8.38 -26.04 -4.03
CA GLU A 414 -7.20 -26.27 -3.20
C GLU A 414 -7.17 -25.30 -2.01
N GLU A 415 -6.59 -25.71 -0.88
CA GLU A 415 -6.38 -24.81 0.27
C GLU A 415 -5.28 -23.78 -0.04
N ASP A 416 -5.52 -22.50 0.32
CA ASP A 416 -4.51 -21.43 0.21
C ASP A 416 -3.44 -21.64 1.29
N ARG A 417 -2.24 -22.09 0.90
CA ARG A 417 -1.06 -22.08 1.77
C ARG A 417 -0.30 -20.78 1.51
N PRO A 418 0.02 -19.97 2.55
CA PRO A 418 0.89 -18.82 2.37
C PRO A 418 2.20 -19.29 1.71
N SER A 419 2.52 -18.77 0.52
CA SER A 419 3.68 -19.19 -0.28
C SER A 419 5.03 -18.98 0.43
N ASP A 420 5.03 -18.24 1.53
CA ASP A 420 6.23 -17.69 2.18
C ASP A 420 6.31 -18.03 3.68
N MET A 421 5.65 -19.10 4.15
CA MET A 421 5.89 -19.65 5.49
C MET A 421 6.88 -20.81 5.37
N PRO A 422 8.11 -20.70 5.90
CA PRO A 422 8.88 -21.91 6.17
C PRO A 422 8.10 -22.74 7.19
N GLU A 423 7.93 -24.04 6.92
CA GLU A 423 7.41 -25.00 7.89
C GLU A 423 8.26 -24.87 9.16
N ILE A 424 7.65 -24.37 10.24
CA ILE A 424 8.21 -24.58 11.57
C ILE A 424 7.82 -26.02 11.90
N GLY A 425 8.64 -26.96 11.44
CA GLY A 425 8.57 -28.33 11.91
C GLY A 425 8.84 -28.32 13.41
N GLU A 426 7.83 -28.65 14.20
CA GLU A 426 8.04 -29.18 15.54
C GLU A 426 8.90 -30.43 15.38
N ARG A 427 10.21 -30.30 15.62
CA ARG A 427 11.04 -31.46 15.93
C ARG A 427 10.66 -31.88 17.33
N ASP A 428 9.64 -32.73 17.41
CA ASP A 428 9.44 -33.59 18.56
C ASP A 428 10.72 -34.39 18.76
N GLY A 429 11.23 -34.31 19.97
CA GLY A 429 12.38 -35.07 20.41
C GLY A 429 11.99 -36.53 20.59
N GLU A 430 12.61 -37.39 19.79
CA GLU A 430 12.92 -38.76 20.20
C GLU A 430 14.41 -38.96 20.02
N GLY A 431 15.07 -39.33 21.11
CA GLY A 431 16.50 -39.47 21.19
C GLY A 431 16.97 -40.76 20.51
N GLU A 432 18.16 -40.68 19.92
CA GLU A 432 19.06 -41.82 19.85
C GLU A 432 20.42 -41.37 20.38
N ALA A 433 20.84 -42.08 21.43
CA ALA A 433 22.16 -42.03 22.01
C ALA A 433 23.19 -42.51 20.98
N GLY A 434 24.30 -41.80 20.87
CA GLY A 434 25.37 -42.13 19.93
C GLY A 434 26.68 -41.44 20.30
N ASP A 435 27.27 -41.97 21.36
CA ASP A 435 28.71 -42.08 21.67
C ASP A 435 29.58 -40.82 21.82
N ASP A 436 30.38 -40.89 22.89
CA ASP A 436 31.43 -39.97 23.28
C ASP A 436 32.52 -39.91 22.21
N ASP A 437 33.00 -38.70 21.88
CA ASP A 437 34.45 -38.53 21.73
C ASP A 437 34.89 -37.12 22.15
N LEU A 438 35.30 -37.06 23.41
CA LEU A 438 36.09 -35.98 24.00
C LEU A 438 37.49 -36.02 23.38
N THR A 439 37.83 -35.04 22.54
CA THR A 439 39.23 -34.62 22.41
C THR A 439 39.37 -33.12 22.60
N SER A 440 39.88 -32.81 23.79
CA SER A 440 40.43 -31.55 24.25
C SER A 440 41.58 -31.05 23.36
N PHE A 441 41.59 -29.75 23.06
CA PHE A 441 42.86 -29.00 22.93
C PHE A 441 42.70 -27.58 23.50
N THR A 442 43.39 -27.34 24.61
CA THR A 442 43.96 -26.06 25.07
C THR A 442 45.44 -26.11 24.62
N ILE A 443 46.09 -25.08 24.08
CA ILE A 443 46.28 -23.67 24.50
C ILE A 443 46.19 -22.75 23.29
#